data_AF-A0A7W0KZ69-F1
#
_entry.id   AF-A0A7W0KZ69-F1
#
_cell.length_a   1.000
_cell.length_b   1.000
_cell.length_c   1.000
_cell.angle_alpha   90.00
_cell.angle_beta   90.00
_cell.angle_gamma   90.00
#
_symmetry.space_group_name_H-M   'P 1'
#
loop_
_entity.id
_entity.type
_entity.pdbx_description
1 polymer ?
#
loop_
_entity_poly.entity_id
_entity_poly.type
_entity_poly.pdbx_seq_one_letter_code
_entity_poly.pdbx_strand_id
1 'polypeptide(L)'
;MTASGTAGYGAELAGSLDLAALGAVVVKSLAAFAWDGHPPPRLHPTPQGMLNAVGLQGPGVEAWLAGPLPALVAKGATVVASIWGRSVDEFRAAADQLAAAPAQVVAVEVNLSCPNLE
;
A
#
# COMPACT_ATOMS: atom_id res chain seq x y z
N MET A 1 3.74 3.70 13.40
CA MET A 1 3.09 3.50 12.10
C MET A 1 3.58 2.17 11.53
N THR A 2 2.81 1.50 10.67
CA THR A 2 3.31 0.33 9.92
C THR A 2 4.22 0.77 8.78
N ALA A 3 5.09 -0.13 8.30
CA ALA A 3 5.82 0.09 7.05
C ALA A 3 4.95 -0.33 5.87
N SER A 4 5.08 0.35 4.72
CA SER A 4 4.37 -0.04 3.50
C SER A 4 4.71 -1.49 3.12
N GLY A 5 3.66 -2.30 2.97
CA GLY A 5 3.77 -3.70 2.56
C GLY A 5 3.98 -4.72 3.67
N THR A 6 3.94 -4.31 4.93
CA THR A 6 3.93 -5.25 6.08
C THR A 6 2.55 -5.43 6.70
N ALA A 7 1.56 -4.62 6.30
CA ALA A 7 0.23 -4.56 6.90
C ALA A 7 -0.93 -4.71 5.89
N GLY A 8 -0.63 -5.13 4.65
CA GLY A 8 -1.66 -5.36 3.64
C GLY A 8 -2.26 -4.08 3.05
N TYR A 9 -3.53 -4.19 2.63
CA TYR A 9 -4.28 -3.12 1.96
C TYR A 9 -5.52 -2.69 2.75
N GLY A 10 -5.97 -3.50 3.71
CA GLY A 10 -7.20 -3.30 4.47
C GLY A 10 -6.98 -3.46 5.97
N ALA A 11 -7.97 -4.05 6.65
CA ALA A 11 -7.96 -4.22 8.09
C ALA A 11 -7.43 -5.60 8.54
N GLU A 12 -6.51 -6.22 7.80
CA GLU A 12 -6.02 -7.59 8.04
C GLU A 12 -5.42 -7.74 9.45
N LEU A 13 -4.78 -6.69 9.97
CA LEU A 13 -4.18 -6.69 11.31
C LEU A 13 -5.18 -6.39 12.44
N ALA A 14 -6.44 -6.05 12.15
CA ALA A 14 -7.43 -5.68 13.17
C ALA A 14 -7.80 -6.85 14.11
N GLY A 15 -7.50 -8.09 13.73
CA GLY A 15 -7.65 -9.25 14.61
C GLY A 15 -6.53 -9.41 15.65
N SER A 16 -5.42 -8.69 15.49
CA SER A 16 -4.23 -8.80 16.35
C SER A 16 -3.90 -7.51 17.08
N LEU A 17 -4.30 -6.36 16.56
CA LEU A 17 -4.07 -5.05 17.19
C LEU A 17 -5.18 -4.05 16.84
N ASP A 18 -5.35 -3.05 17.70
CA ASP A 18 -6.27 -1.94 17.45
C ASP A 18 -5.67 -0.95 16.45
N LEU A 19 -6.26 -0.84 15.26
CA LEU A 19 -5.76 0.03 14.21
C LEU A 19 -5.94 1.52 14.55
N ALA A 20 -6.91 1.88 15.39
CA ALA A 20 -7.11 3.26 15.82
C ALA A 20 -6.02 3.75 16.79
N ALA A 21 -5.34 2.82 17.49
CA ALA A 21 -4.24 3.14 18.38
C ALA A 21 -2.91 3.39 17.64
N LEU A 22 -2.82 3.03 16.35
CA LEU A 22 -1.66 3.33 15.52
C LEU A 22 -1.68 4.79 15.07
N GLY A 23 -0.52 5.45 15.10
CA GLY A 23 -0.40 6.81 14.53
C GLY A 23 -0.77 6.87 13.03
N ALA A 24 -0.51 5.78 12.28
CA ALA A 24 -1.05 5.55 10.94
C ALA A 24 -0.80 4.09 10.49
N VAL A 25 -1.65 3.63 9.57
CA VAL A 25 -1.43 2.45 8.72
C VAL A 25 -0.92 2.93 7.36
N VAL A 26 0.32 2.59 7.02
CA VAL A 26 0.85 2.79 5.68
C VAL A 26 0.50 1.55 4.87
N VAL A 27 -0.45 1.69 3.94
CA VAL A 27 -0.86 0.55 3.09
C VAL A 27 0.23 0.20 2.11
N LYS A 28 0.21 -1.05 1.63
CA LYS A 28 1.13 -1.50 0.58
C LYS A 28 1.05 -0.57 -0.64
N SER A 29 2.21 -0.28 -1.24
CA SER A 29 2.29 0.62 -2.41
C SER A 29 1.33 0.23 -3.53
N LEU A 30 0.52 1.18 -3.98
CA LEU A 30 -0.47 1.06 -5.06
C LEU A 30 0.05 1.71 -6.35
N ALA A 31 -0.22 1.08 -7.49
CA ALA A 31 -0.11 1.74 -8.80
C ALA A 31 -1.48 2.23 -9.25
N ALA A 32 -1.53 3.02 -10.33
CA ALA A 32 -2.79 3.43 -10.96
C ALA A 32 -3.58 2.24 -11.56
N PHE A 33 -2.92 1.10 -11.71
CA PHE A 33 -3.43 -0.13 -12.33
C PHE A 33 -3.19 -1.35 -11.44
N ALA A 34 -3.93 -2.43 -11.71
CA ALA A 34 -3.72 -3.71 -11.06
C ALA A 34 -2.41 -4.36 -11.52
N TRP A 35 -1.70 -5.00 -10.58
CA TRP A 35 -0.40 -5.60 -10.83
C TRP A 35 -0.26 -6.91 -10.07
N ASP A 36 0.09 -7.99 -10.78
CA ASP A 36 0.17 -9.34 -10.20
C ASP A 36 1.37 -9.55 -9.28
N GLY A 37 2.41 -8.73 -9.45
CA GLY A 37 3.70 -8.90 -8.81
C GLY A 37 4.52 -10.05 -9.39
N HIS A 38 5.59 -10.43 -8.71
CA HIS A 38 6.48 -11.47 -9.19
C HIS A 38 5.88 -12.88 -9.02
N PRO A 39 6.29 -13.88 -9.81
CA PRO A 39 5.92 -15.28 -9.53
C PRO A 39 6.47 -15.76 -8.18
N PRO A 40 5.84 -16.77 -7.53
CA PRO A 40 6.42 -17.41 -6.36
C PRO A 40 7.70 -18.19 -6.73
N PRO A 41 8.63 -18.41 -5.77
CA PRO A 41 8.57 -18.01 -4.35
C PRO A 41 8.90 -16.52 -4.13
N ARG A 42 8.15 -15.86 -3.23
CA ARG A 42 8.27 -14.41 -2.96
C ARG A 42 8.96 -14.07 -1.65
N LEU A 43 9.09 -15.03 -0.74
CA LEU A 43 9.63 -14.83 0.61
C LEU A 43 10.64 -15.92 0.93
N HIS A 44 11.72 -15.55 1.63
CA HIS A 44 12.70 -16.50 2.13
C HIS A 44 13.22 -16.07 3.51
N PRO A 45 13.05 -16.89 4.57
CA PRO A 45 13.55 -16.54 5.90
C PRO A 45 15.09 -16.58 5.93
N THR A 46 15.69 -15.73 6.75
CA THR A 46 17.13 -15.74 7.04
C THR A 46 17.33 -15.76 8.56
N PRO A 47 18.53 -16.11 9.08
CA PRO A 47 18.75 -16.16 10.54
C PRO A 47 18.47 -14.84 11.28
N GLN A 48 18.48 -13.71 10.58
CA GLN A 48 18.27 -12.37 11.15
C GLN A 48 17.12 -11.61 10.47
N GLY A 49 16.20 -12.30 9.79
CA GLY A 49 15.07 -11.66 9.14
C GLY A 49 14.50 -12.45 7.98
N MET A 50 14.21 -11.74 6.89
CA MET A 50 13.58 -12.32 5.70
C MET A 50 13.92 -11.51 4.45
N LEU A 51 14.15 -12.20 3.34
CA LEU A 51 14.17 -11.61 2.01
C LEU A 51 12.77 -11.65 1.39
N ASN A 52 12.40 -10.60 0.68
CA ASN A 52 11.16 -10.54 -0.08
C ASN A 52 11.38 -10.05 -1.50
N ALA A 53 10.61 -10.62 -2.44
CA ALA A 53 10.54 -10.23 -3.83
C ALA A 53 9.08 -10.26 -4.29
N VAL A 54 8.19 -9.60 -3.55
CA VAL A 54 6.73 -9.59 -3.85
C VAL A 54 6.43 -8.93 -5.21
N GLY A 55 7.25 -7.97 -5.62
CA GLY A 55 7.09 -7.30 -6.92
C GLY A 55 5.93 -6.30 -6.95
N LEU A 56 5.63 -5.62 -5.84
CA LEU A 56 4.61 -4.57 -5.77
C LEU A 56 3.18 -5.01 -6.17
N GLN A 57 2.84 -6.29 -5.95
CA GLN A 57 1.51 -6.82 -6.23
C GLN A 57 0.43 -5.95 -5.57
N GLY A 58 -0.59 -5.55 -6.33
CA GLY A 58 -1.68 -4.74 -5.81
C GLY A 58 -2.89 -4.63 -6.75
N PRO A 59 -4.05 -4.23 -6.22
CA PRO A 59 -5.30 -4.15 -6.99
C PRO A 59 -5.41 -2.86 -7.84
N GLY A 60 -4.52 -1.89 -7.63
CA GLY A 60 -4.64 -0.53 -8.17
C GLY A 60 -5.40 0.42 -7.22
N VAL A 61 -5.21 1.72 -7.37
CA VAL A 61 -5.77 2.74 -6.45
C VAL A 61 -7.30 2.73 -6.45
N GLU A 62 -7.97 2.75 -7.60
CA GLU A 62 -9.44 2.82 -7.66
C GLU A 62 -10.11 1.61 -7.00
N ALA A 63 -9.61 0.39 -7.28
CA ALA A 63 -10.09 -0.83 -6.66
C ALA A 63 -9.83 -0.85 -5.15
N TRP A 64 -8.69 -0.29 -4.72
CA TRP A 64 -8.37 -0.13 -3.30
C TRP A 64 -9.32 0.83 -2.57
N LEU A 65 -9.61 2.00 -3.17
CA LEU A 65 -10.52 3.00 -2.65
C LEU A 65 -11.94 2.42 -2.47
N ALA A 66 -12.42 1.66 -3.46
CA ALA A 66 -13.77 1.10 -3.45
C ALA A 66 -13.94 -0.12 -2.53
N GLY A 67 -12.87 -0.87 -2.25
CA GLY A 67 -12.94 -2.14 -1.54
C GLY A 67 -12.24 -2.14 -0.17
N PRO A 68 -10.93 -2.39 -0.10
CA PRO A 68 -10.18 -2.49 1.15
C PRO A 68 -10.23 -1.25 2.08
N LEU A 69 -10.16 -0.03 1.53
CA LEU A 69 -10.09 1.20 2.32
C LEU A 69 -11.28 1.38 3.29
N PRO A 70 -12.56 1.19 2.89
CA PRO A 70 -13.69 1.25 3.80
C PRO A 70 -13.52 0.46 5.11
N ALA A 71 -12.89 -0.72 5.07
CA ALA A 71 -12.66 -1.53 6.26
C ALA A 71 -11.62 -0.90 7.21
N LEU A 72 -10.55 -0.29 6.67
CA LEU A 72 -9.58 0.47 7.46
C LEU A 72 -10.24 1.65 8.18
N VAL A 73 -11.02 2.43 7.42
CA VAL A 73 -11.74 3.59 7.95
C VAL A 73 -12.74 3.18 9.03
N ALA A 74 -13.48 2.09 8.83
CA ALA A 74 -14.42 1.56 9.81
C ALA A 74 -13.73 1.09 11.12
N LYS A 75 -12.43 0.80 11.08
CA LYS A 75 -11.61 0.49 12.26
C LYS A 75 -10.94 1.72 12.88
N GLY A 76 -11.27 2.92 12.42
CA GLY A 76 -10.72 4.17 12.94
C GLY A 76 -9.26 4.42 12.55
N ALA A 77 -8.74 3.72 11.55
CA ALA A 77 -7.35 3.88 11.13
C ALA A 77 -7.13 5.26 10.48
N THR A 78 -6.02 5.92 10.86
CA THR A 78 -5.41 6.99 10.06
C THR A 78 -4.56 6.33 8.97
N VAL A 79 -4.74 6.71 7.70
CA VAL A 79 -4.17 5.98 6.56
C VAL A 79 -3.16 6.85 5.80
N VAL A 80 -2.02 6.26 5.45
CA VAL A 80 -1.07 6.82 4.48
C VAL A 80 -1.09 5.93 3.24
N ALA A 81 -1.41 6.51 2.09
CA ALA A 81 -1.41 5.80 0.81
C ALA A 81 -0.01 5.80 0.22
N SER A 82 0.66 4.65 0.25
CA SER A 82 1.92 4.46 -0.49
C SER A 82 1.59 4.27 -1.97
N ILE A 83 2.30 4.97 -2.87
CA ILE A 83 2.15 4.82 -4.32
C ILE A 83 3.47 4.48 -4.99
N TRP A 84 3.39 3.80 -6.13
CA TRP A 84 4.53 3.51 -7.00
C TRP A 84 4.14 3.62 -8.47
N GLY A 85 5.14 3.79 -9.32
CA GLY A 85 5.01 3.80 -10.78
C GLY A 85 6.38 3.54 -11.42
N ARG A 86 6.38 3.29 -12.73
CA ARG A 86 7.59 3.07 -13.55
C ARG A 86 8.04 4.32 -14.28
N SER A 87 7.16 5.32 -14.35
CA SER A 87 7.41 6.63 -14.94
C SER A 87 6.73 7.73 -14.10
N VAL A 88 7.11 8.99 -14.32
CA VAL A 88 6.48 10.14 -13.67
C VAL A 88 4.97 10.19 -13.96
N ASP A 89 4.56 9.80 -15.16
CA ASP A 89 3.15 9.79 -15.55
C ASP A 89 2.34 8.73 -14.79
N GLU A 90 2.93 7.56 -14.50
CA GLU A 90 2.28 6.54 -13.66
C GLU A 90 2.14 7.00 -12.20
N PHE A 91 3.16 7.69 -11.66
CA PHE A 91 3.05 8.32 -10.34
C PHE A 91 1.96 9.40 -10.32
N ARG A 92 1.90 10.25 -11.36
CA ARG A 92 0.85 11.27 -11.49
C ARG A 92 -0.53 10.63 -11.53
N ALA A 93 -0.73 9.61 -12.36
CA ALA A 93 -2.00 8.92 -12.46
C ALA A 93 -2.46 8.31 -11.12
N ALA A 94 -1.55 7.68 -10.37
CA ALA A 94 -1.87 7.14 -9.05
C ALA A 94 -2.23 8.25 -8.04
N ALA A 95 -1.50 9.37 -8.05
CA ALA A 95 -1.79 10.52 -7.20
C ALA A 95 -3.14 11.19 -7.55
N ASP A 96 -3.45 11.33 -8.84
CA ASP A 96 -4.71 11.91 -9.32
C ASP A 96 -5.91 11.07 -8.89
N GLN A 97 -5.81 9.73 -8.96
CA GLN A 97 -6.86 8.83 -8.46
C GLN A 97 -7.09 8.96 -6.95
N LEU A 98 -6.04 9.27 -6.18
CA LEU A 98 -6.15 9.51 -4.74
C LEU A 98 -6.80 10.85 -4.38
N ALA A 99 -7.02 11.76 -5.33
CA ALA A 99 -7.75 13.01 -5.04
C ALA A 99 -9.22 12.76 -4.62
N ALA A 100 -9.78 11.60 -4.98
CA ALA A 100 -11.10 11.15 -4.54
C ALA A 100 -11.09 10.47 -3.14
N ALA A 101 -9.93 10.32 -2.50
CA ALA A 101 -9.81 9.64 -1.23
C ALA A 101 -10.51 10.41 -0.10
N PRO A 102 -11.10 9.71 0.89
CA PRO A 102 -11.71 10.35 2.04
C PRO A 102 -10.64 10.91 2.99
N ALA A 103 -11.03 11.79 3.91
CA ALA A 103 -10.13 12.52 4.80
C ALA A 103 -9.25 11.63 5.72
N GLN A 104 -9.60 10.36 5.90
CA GLN A 104 -8.78 9.40 6.64
C GLN A 104 -7.49 9.02 5.92
N VAL A 105 -7.41 9.23 4.59
CA VAL A 105 -6.16 9.16 3.85
C VAL A 105 -5.48 10.51 3.97
N VAL A 106 -4.60 10.63 4.97
CA VAL A 106 -4.04 11.93 5.41
C VAL A 106 -2.75 12.30 4.69
N ALA A 107 -2.11 11.35 4.02
CA ALA A 107 -0.87 11.57 3.29
C ALA A 107 -0.69 10.56 2.16
N VAL A 108 0.14 10.95 1.20
CA VAL A 108 0.66 10.10 0.13
C VAL A 108 2.16 9.88 0.39
N GLU A 109 2.58 8.62 0.41
CA GLU A 109 3.99 8.22 0.44
C GLU A 109 4.41 7.83 -0.98
N VAL A 110 5.40 8.53 -1.55
CA VAL A 110 5.91 8.22 -2.89
C VAL A 110 7.07 7.22 -2.77
N ASN A 111 6.87 6.00 -3.22
CA ASN A 111 7.88 4.94 -3.18
C ASN A 111 8.82 5.04 -4.38
N LEU A 112 9.93 5.77 -4.22
CA LEU A 112 10.99 5.94 -5.23
C LEU A 112 12.14 4.91 -5.09
N SER A 113 11.94 3.84 -4.33
CA SER A 113 13.00 2.85 -4.08
C SER A 113 13.22 1.88 -5.24
N CYS A 114 12.26 1.77 -6.15
CA CYS A 114 12.37 0.96 -7.36
C CYS A 114 13.11 1.74 -8.45
N PRO A 115 13.97 1.09 -9.25
CA PRO A 115 14.67 1.78 -10.32
C PRO A 115 13.64 2.26 -11.35
N ASN A 116 13.55 3.57 -11.54
CA ASN A 116 12.81 4.16 -12.66
C ASN A 116 13.32 3.52 -13.95
N LEU A 117 12.40 3.00 -14.78
CA LEU A 117 12.72 2.32 -16.04
C LEU A 117 12.61 3.28 -17.25
N GLU A 118 12.53 4.58 -16.98
CA GLU A 118 12.51 5.69 -17.93
C GLU A 118 13.21 6.93 -17.33
#